data_AF-A0A6B0VRS1-F1
#
_entry.id   AF-A0A6B0VRS1-F1
#
_cell.length_a   1.000
_cell.length_b   1.000
_cell.length_c   1.000
_cell.angle_alpha   90.00
_cell.angle_beta   90.00
_cell.angle_gamma   90.00
#
_symmetry.space_group_name_H-M   'P 1'
#
loop_
_entity.id
_entity.type
_entity.pdbx_description
1 polymer ?
#
loop_
_entity_poly.entity_id
_entity_poly.type
_entity_poly.pdbx_seq_one_letter_code
_entity_poly.pdbx_strand_id
1 'polypeptide(L)'
;MQDHDFDRRTFVRRTGAVTGLLALAGCLGTDDDDDNDDTTEETDDDLEAPAFPEVEDPPDAVYVPTHRESMRMLEPVEAGDYTIAPMLSYPHPFWILTGGAGGEGEIERNDPEQMDGVHMMFTLWDDDTGVVLPVDSGNAIRVFRDGEQVGSPRSAWTMISQAMGFHFGDNVPLDDHGTYTVEVELPPLSTRTTGQLEGRFTERATATFEFDYDEAFWDHVVGEVEYLDEEYWGQRGALEPMDHGGHGDHGDQQEHDDDDHDHDGHDDHDGHDDHDHGDHDDGRDDHHNHDDIPYSALPAADAYPGTLLEPIDDPDTDLPRSGDAAFLATLFDSGSRLVEGDDRYLLVSPRTPYNRVPLADMALSATIERDGETVADTELVQTIDGEYDLHYGASLGDVQPGDAVTITIESPPQVARHQGYETAFLEMPPIELTVPEG
;
A
#
# COMPACT_ATOMS: atom_id res chain seq x y z
N MET A 1 36.03 10.03 -14.87
CA MET A 1 36.08 9.45 -13.53
C MET A 1 34.64 9.06 -13.29
N GLN A 2 34.33 7.78 -13.42
CA GLN A 2 32.97 7.28 -13.26
C GLN A 2 32.74 7.17 -11.76
N ASP A 3 31.99 8.12 -11.20
CA ASP A 3 31.42 7.91 -9.88
C ASP A 3 30.43 6.75 -10.02
N HIS A 4 30.77 5.66 -9.34
CA HIS A 4 29.84 4.57 -9.11
C HIS A 4 28.85 5.10 -8.08
N ASP A 5 27.73 5.61 -8.57
CA ASP A 5 26.58 5.92 -7.74
C ASP A 5 26.16 4.62 -7.04
N PHE A 6 26.36 4.58 -5.74
CA PHE A 6 25.96 3.43 -4.93
C PHE A 6 24.45 3.54 -4.74
N ASP A 7 23.71 2.76 -5.51
CA ASP A 7 22.28 2.56 -5.26
C ASP A 7 22.09 1.96 -3.85
N ARG A 8 21.50 2.75 -2.95
CA ARG A 8 21.17 2.38 -1.57
C ARG A 8 20.39 1.06 -1.49
N ARG A 9 19.60 0.73 -2.51
CA ARG A 9 18.84 -0.53 -2.60
C ARG A 9 19.72 -1.73 -2.93
N THR A 10 20.70 -1.56 -3.81
CA THR A 10 21.67 -2.60 -4.13
C THR A 10 22.52 -2.97 -2.91
N PHE A 11 22.78 -2.03 -1.99
CA PHE A 11 23.43 -2.31 -0.70
C PHE A 11 22.56 -3.17 0.21
N VAL A 12 21.26 -2.86 0.33
CA VAL A 12 20.30 -3.66 1.11
C VAL A 12 20.14 -5.07 0.52
N ARG A 13 20.01 -5.20 -0.82
CA ARG A 13 19.88 -6.51 -1.48
C ARG A 13 21.16 -7.38 -1.48
N ARG A 14 22.35 -6.83 -1.21
CA ARG A 14 23.63 -7.57 -1.30
C ARG A 14 24.36 -7.82 0.01
N THR A 15 23.87 -7.36 1.15
CA THR A 15 24.57 -7.56 2.43
C THR A 15 24.29 -8.96 3.00
N GLY A 16 24.68 -9.99 2.24
CA GLY A 16 24.83 -11.36 2.69
C GLY A 16 26.31 -11.66 2.98
N ALA A 17 26.62 -11.88 4.25
CA ALA A 17 27.87 -12.42 4.79
C ALA A 17 29.16 -11.58 4.63
N VAL A 18 29.45 -10.72 5.61
CA VAL A 18 30.83 -10.49 6.09
C VAL A 18 30.87 -10.59 7.62
N THR A 19 31.29 -11.75 8.12
CA THR A 19 31.69 -11.94 9.52
C THR A 19 33.04 -11.25 9.74
N GLY A 20 33.15 -10.30 10.66
CA GLY A 20 34.44 -9.60 10.86
C GLY A 20 34.59 -8.69 12.08
N LEU A 21 34.76 -9.29 13.26
CA LEU A 21 35.63 -8.87 14.38
C LEU A 21 35.47 -7.49 15.06
N LEU A 22 35.11 -7.56 16.34
CA LEU A 22 35.34 -6.60 17.43
C LEU A 22 36.71 -5.88 17.39
N ALA A 23 36.69 -4.57 17.63
CA ALA A 23 37.80 -3.83 18.22
C ALA A 23 37.30 -2.82 19.26
N LEU A 24 37.56 -3.11 20.54
CA LEU A 24 37.42 -2.20 21.67
C LEU A 24 38.72 -1.38 21.86
N ALA A 25 38.61 -0.06 21.90
CA ALA A 25 39.48 0.92 22.59
C ALA A 25 38.78 2.29 22.45
N GLY A 26 38.48 3.12 23.46
CA GLY A 26 39.14 3.38 24.73
C GLY A 26 40.11 4.57 24.57
N CYS A 27 39.72 5.79 25.00
CA CYS A 27 40.55 6.76 25.74
C CYS A 27 39.85 8.13 25.98
N LEU A 28 40.13 8.69 27.16
CA LEU A 28 39.64 9.94 27.76
C LEU A 28 40.36 11.22 27.27
N GLY A 29 39.72 12.38 27.47
CA GLY A 29 40.35 13.70 27.73
C GLY A 29 39.30 14.82 27.88
N THR A 30 38.92 15.20 29.11
CA THR A 30 39.30 16.43 29.90
C THR A 30 38.84 17.79 29.36
N ASP A 31 37.99 18.42 30.19
CA ASP A 31 37.57 19.81 30.40
C ASP A 31 38.21 20.96 29.60
N ASP A 32 37.36 21.89 29.13
CA ASP A 32 37.56 23.34 29.29
C ASP A 32 36.19 24.05 29.32
N ASP A 33 35.98 24.84 30.38
CA ASP A 33 34.89 25.80 30.59
C ASP A 33 35.12 27.03 29.69
N ASP A 34 34.07 27.57 29.05
CA ASP A 34 33.98 28.99 28.73
C ASP A 34 32.51 29.44 28.68
N ASP A 35 32.14 30.23 29.68
CA ASP A 35 30.92 31.04 29.74
C ASP A 35 30.89 32.05 28.58
N ASN A 36 29.82 32.08 27.78
CA ASN A 36 29.45 33.31 27.07
C ASN A 36 27.93 33.43 26.84
N ASP A 37 27.32 34.22 27.74
CA ASP A 37 26.29 35.24 27.53
C ASP A 37 25.20 34.99 26.47
N ASP A 38 24.07 34.51 27.00
CA ASP A 38 22.68 34.86 26.72
C ASP A 38 22.48 36.08 25.78
N THR A 39 22.37 35.81 24.49
CA THR A 39 21.61 36.65 23.56
C THR A 39 20.84 35.71 22.64
N THR A 40 19.60 35.40 23.04
CA THR A 40 18.57 34.90 22.15
C THR A 40 18.36 35.93 21.04
N GLU A 41 19.04 35.75 19.92
CA GLU A 41 18.58 36.29 18.65
C GLU A 41 17.33 35.49 18.28
N GLU A 42 16.17 36.08 18.58
CA GLU A 42 14.89 35.63 18.07
C GLU A 42 14.83 35.90 16.56
N THR A 43 15.25 34.90 15.80
CA THR A 43 14.88 34.69 14.40
C THR A 43 14.95 33.19 14.15
N ASP A 44 13.80 32.53 14.20
CA ASP A 44 13.35 31.64 13.13
C ASP A 44 11.86 31.39 13.34
N ASP A 45 11.04 31.69 12.33
CA ASP A 45 9.68 31.13 12.18
C ASP A 45 9.86 29.64 11.88
N ASP A 46 10.33 28.86 12.86
CA ASP A 46 10.39 27.41 12.76
C ASP A 46 8.95 26.92 12.67
N LEU A 47 8.55 26.51 11.46
CA LEU A 47 7.30 25.78 11.24
C LEU A 47 7.30 24.58 12.17
N GLU A 48 6.36 24.54 13.13
CA GLU A 48 6.33 23.52 14.16
C GLU A 48 6.06 22.16 13.51
N ALA A 49 7.10 21.32 13.44
CA ALA A 49 7.02 20.01 12.83
C ALA A 49 5.90 19.16 13.49
N PRO A 50 5.12 18.39 12.70
CA PRO A 50 4.05 17.57 13.25
C PRO A 50 4.59 16.53 14.23
N ALA A 51 3.80 16.23 15.25
CA ALA A 51 4.13 15.15 16.17
C ALA A 51 3.88 13.79 15.50
N PHE A 52 4.79 12.84 15.76
CA PHE A 52 4.70 11.44 15.33
C PHE A 52 4.48 10.52 16.54
N PRO A 53 3.29 10.54 17.18
CA PRO A 53 3.02 9.61 18.26
C PRO A 53 3.00 8.18 17.71
N GLU A 54 3.64 7.28 18.43
CA GLU A 54 3.64 5.84 18.12
C GLU A 54 2.84 5.08 19.17
N VAL A 55 2.23 3.98 18.76
CA VAL A 55 1.55 3.07 19.68
C VAL A 55 2.61 2.36 20.52
N GLU A 56 2.45 2.40 21.84
CA GLU A 56 3.29 1.59 22.74
C GLU A 56 2.93 0.10 22.57
N ASP A 57 3.92 -0.74 22.26
CA ASP A 57 3.75 -2.19 22.06
C ASP A 57 2.64 -2.57 21.04
N PRO A 58 2.77 -2.18 19.76
CA PRO A 58 1.76 -2.47 18.74
C PRO A 58 1.56 -3.98 18.56
N PRO A 59 0.34 -4.43 18.19
CA PRO A 59 0.09 -5.84 17.93
C PRO A 59 0.85 -6.33 16.69
N ASP A 60 1.18 -7.62 16.63
CA ASP A 60 1.70 -8.30 15.43
C ASP A 60 0.55 -8.55 14.42
N ALA A 61 -0.01 -7.46 13.90
CA ALA A 61 -1.22 -7.40 13.08
C ALA A 61 -1.45 -6.00 12.50
N VAL A 62 -2.39 -5.89 11.56
CA VAL A 62 -2.91 -4.59 11.15
C VAL A 62 -3.68 -3.94 12.30
N TYR A 63 -3.41 -2.66 12.54
CA TYR A 63 -4.01 -1.91 13.65
C TYR A 63 -4.26 -0.44 13.30
N VAL A 64 -5.16 0.21 14.05
CA VAL A 64 -5.49 1.63 13.89
C VAL A 64 -4.32 2.49 14.40
N PRO A 65 -3.67 3.29 13.53
CA PRO A 65 -2.53 4.12 13.90
C PRO A 65 -2.94 5.28 14.81
N THR A 66 -2.00 6.15 15.17
CA THR A 66 -2.26 7.29 16.06
C THR A 66 -2.86 8.50 15.33
N HIS A 67 -2.62 8.60 14.03
CA HIS A 67 -3.06 9.71 13.19
C HIS A 67 -3.24 9.27 11.74
N ARG A 68 -3.98 10.08 10.98
CA ARG A 68 -4.02 10.08 9.52
C ARG A 68 -3.19 11.26 9.03
N GLU A 69 -2.20 10.97 8.21
CA GLU A 69 -1.40 11.99 7.53
C GLU A 69 -2.25 12.79 6.55
N SER A 70 -1.99 14.08 6.46
CA SER A 70 -2.51 14.93 5.37
C SER A 70 -1.52 14.97 4.21
N MET A 71 -2.05 15.19 3.01
CA MET A 71 -1.25 15.33 1.81
C MET A 71 -1.94 16.25 0.81
N ARG A 72 -1.11 16.95 0.03
CA ARG A 72 -1.54 17.68 -1.15
C ARG A 72 -1.54 16.73 -2.36
N MET A 73 -2.71 16.53 -2.93
CA MET A 73 -2.89 15.82 -4.20
C MET A 73 -2.60 16.77 -5.37
N LEU A 74 -1.80 16.34 -6.34
CA LEU A 74 -1.60 17.06 -7.60
C LEU A 74 -2.42 16.43 -8.73
N GLU A 75 -2.60 17.17 -9.82
CA GLU A 75 -3.30 16.66 -11.00
C GLU A 75 -2.59 15.40 -11.56
N PRO A 76 -3.35 14.34 -11.90
CA PRO A 76 -2.79 13.19 -12.60
C PRO A 76 -2.09 13.57 -13.90
N VAL A 77 -0.99 12.89 -14.20
CA VAL A 77 -0.18 13.08 -15.41
C VAL A 77 -0.15 11.78 -16.20
N GLU A 78 -0.43 11.87 -17.50
CA GLU A 78 -0.25 10.74 -18.42
C GLU A 78 1.22 10.64 -18.86
N ALA A 79 1.78 9.43 -18.82
CA ALA A 79 3.14 9.12 -19.23
C ALA A 79 3.19 7.78 -19.99
N GLY A 80 3.03 7.84 -21.31
CA GLY A 80 2.99 6.63 -22.14
C GLY A 80 1.71 5.82 -21.84
N ASP A 81 1.86 4.55 -21.48
CA ASP A 81 0.74 3.70 -21.06
C ASP A 81 0.36 3.91 -19.58
N TYR A 82 1.16 4.65 -18.81
CA TYR A 82 0.95 4.89 -17.38
C TYR A 82 0.19 6.18 -17.12
N THR A 83 -0.67 6.18 -16.10
CA THR A 83 -1.11 7.41 -15.44
C THR A 83 -0.49 7.47 -14.04
N ILE A 84 0.01 8.64 -13.66
CA ILE A 84 0.62 8.90 -12.35
C ILE A 84 -0.16 9.98 -11.61
N ALA A 85 -0.43 9.78 -10.32
CA ALA A 85 -0.96 10.81 -9.44
C ALA A 85 0.10 11.20 -8.41
N PRO A 86 0.76 12.35 -8.57
CA PRO A 86 1.73 12.83 -7.59
C PRO A 86 1.03 13.36 -6.33
N MET A 87 1.61 13.06 -5.18
CA MET A 87 1.09 13.44 -3.87
C MET A 87 2.24 13.87 -2.98
N LEU A 88 2.03 14.87 -2.13
CA LEU A 88 3.08 15.48 -1.32
C LEU A 88 2.60 15.65 0.11
N SER A 89 3.40 15.18 1.07
CA SER A 89 3.20 15.43 2.49
C SER A 89 4.48 15.98 3.12
N TYR A 90 4.46 16.28 4.41
CA TYR A 90 5.65 16.57 5.21
C TYR A 90 6.53 15.30 5.34
N PRO A 91 7.86 15.39 5.51
CA PRO A 91 8.71 14.22 5.71
C PRO A 91 8.33 13.45 6.97
N HIS A 92 8.29 12.12 6.89
CA HIS A 92 7.84 11.29 8.01
C HIS A 92 8.46 9.88 7.98
N PRO A 93 8.47 9.16 9.12
CA PRO A 93 9.10 7.84 9.19
C PRO A 93 8.25 6.76 8.52
N PHE A 94 8.92 5.81 7.87
CA PHE A 94 8.31 4.60 7.35
C PHE A 94 9.18 3.39 7.66
N TRP A 95 8.67 2.18 7.45
CA TRP A 95 9.35 0.94 7.84
C TRP A 95 9.68 0.10 6.62
N ILE A 96 10.96 -0.23 6.46
CA ILE A 96 11.46 -1.09 5.38
C ILE A 96 11.76 -2.48 5.93
N LEU A 97 11.46 -3.51 5.13
CA LEU A 97 11.89 -4.87 5.47
C LEU A 97 13.31 -5.09 4.95
N THR A 98 14.21 -5.45 5.85
CA THR A 98 15.60 -5.79 5.55
C THR A 98 15.87 -7.27 5.80
N GLY A 99 16.83 -7.85 5.07
CA GLY A 99 17.07 -9.30 5.09
C GLY A 99 16.42 -10.00 3.88
N GLY A 100 17.20 -10.81 3.17
CA GLY A 100 16.78 -11.46 1.93
C GLY A 100 15.91 -12.71 2.14
N ALA A 101 15.40 -13.24 1.03
CA ALA A 101 14.66 -14.50 0.99
C ALA A 101 15.43 -15.63 1.73
N GLY A 102 14.84 -16.14 2.81
CA GLY A 102 15.40 -17.20 3.66
C GLY A 102 16.08 -16.75 4.97
N GLY A 103 15.99 -15.47 5.35
CA GLY A 103 16.35 -14.98 6.69
C GLY A 103 15.13 -14.52 7.50
N GLU A 104 15.27 -14.38 8.82
CA GLU A 104 14.32 -13.62 9.64
C GLU A 104 14.37 -12.17 9.14
N GLY A 105 13.34 -11.71 8.43
CA GLY A 105 13.27 -10.33 7.95
C GLY A 105 13.23 -9.38 9.13
N GLU A 106 14.14 -8.42 9.18
CA GLU A 106 14.20 -7.40 10.22
C GLU A 106 13.57 -6.12 9.68
N ILE A 107 12.58 -5.61 10.40
CA ILE A 107 12.00 -4.31 10.08
C ILE A 107 12.95 -3.23 10.55
N GLU A 108 13.34 -2.35 9.64
CA GLU A 108 14.11 -1.15 9.94
C GLU A 108 13.21 0.07 9.77
N ARG A 109 13.13 0.90 10.82
CA ARG A 109 12.52 2.21 10.73
C ARG A 109 13.46 3.14 9.94
N ASN A 110 12.92 3.79 8.93
CA ASN A 110 13.59 4.80 8.13
C ASN A 110 13.06 6.18 8.53
N ASP A 111 13.86 6.93 9.28
CA ASP A 111 13.55 8.31 9.64
C ASP A 111 13.99 9.29 8.54
N PRO A 112 13.28 10.41 8.34
CA PRO A 112 13.73 11.46 7.43
C PRO A 112 15.08 12.05 7.89
N GLU A 113 15.96 12.37 6.93
CA GLU A 113 17.28 12.97 7.20
C GLU A 113 17.16 14.37 7.83
N GLN A 114 16.11 15.09 7.44
CA GLN A 114 15.71 16.41 7.93
C GLN A 114 14.21 16.60 7.72
N MET A 115 13.60 17.52 8.47
CA MET A 115 12.18 17.87 8.29
C MET A 115 11.96 18.86 7.14
N ASP A 116 12.99 19.60 6.72
CA ASP A 116 12.93 20.48 5.55
C ASP A 116 12.90 19.66 4.26
N GLY A 117 11.71 19.52 3.68
CA GLY A 117 11.49 18.71 2.49
C GLY A 117 10.06 18.25 2.36
N VAL A 118 9.87 17.19 1.59
CA VAL A 118 8.57 16.55 1.41
C VAL A 118 8.70 15.03 1.51
N HIS A 119 7.67 14.37 2.02
CA HIS A 119 7.44 12.99 1.65
C HIS A 119 6.77 12.99 0.27
N MET A 120 7.52 12.62 -0.76
CA MET A 120 7.05 12.64 -2.13
C MET A 120 6.51 11.26 -2.49
N MET A 121 5.24 11.22 -2.86
CA MET A 121 4.52 10.00 -3.19
C MET A 121 3.93 10.06 -4.59
N PHE A 122 3.66 8.88 -5.15
CA PHE A 122 2.81 8.78 -6.33
C PHE A 122 2.16 7.40 -6.46
N THR A 123 0.96 7.36 -7.04
CA THR A 123 0.29 6.12 -7.46
C THR A 123 0.41 5.97 -8.96
N LEU A 124 0.62 4.74 -9.44
CA LEU A 124 0.66 4.39 -10.87
C LEU A 124 -0.51 3.47 -11.18
N TRP A 125 -1.28 3.76 -12.23
CA TRP A 125 -2.34 2.88 -12.71
C TRP A 125 -2.46 2.89 -14.23
N ASP A 126 -3.24 1.93 -14.72
CA ASP A 126 -3.72 1.88 -16.09
C ASP A 126 -5.07 2.59 -16.22
N ASP A 127 -5.18 3.67 -16.98
CA ASP A 127 -6.41 4.47 -17.10
C ASP A 127 -7.59 3.66 -17.66
N ASP A 128 -7.33 2.71 -18.55
CA ASP A 128 -8.38 1.91 -19.19
C ASP A 128 -9.05 0.91 -18.22
N THR A 129 -8.28 0.38 -17.27
CA THR A 129 -8.75 -0.67 -16.34
C THR A 129 -8.94 -0.18 -14.91
N GLY A 130 -8.37 0.99 -14.55
CA GLY A 130 -8.29 1.48 -13.17
C GLY A 130 -7.34 0.68 -12.28
N VAL A 131 -6.62 -0.32 -12.82
CA VAL A 131 -5.74 -1.19 -12.05
C VAL A 131 -4.48 -0.44 -11.64
N VAL A 132 -4.29 -0.29 -10.32
CA VAL A 132 -3.02 0.17 -9.74
C VAL A 132 -1.92 -0.85 -10.07
N LEU A 133 -0.70 -0.40 -10.31
CA LEU A 133 0.42 -1.23 -10.77
C LEU A 133 1.46 -1.42 -9.65
N PRO A 134 1.25 -2.39 -8.73
CA PRO A 134 2.03 -2.49 -7.51
C PRO A 134 3.36 -3.24 -7.70
N VAL A 135 4.29 -2.70 -8.51
CA VAL A 135 5.56 -3.38 -8.83
C VAL A 135 6.73 -2.40 -8.86
N ASP A 136 7.78 -2.68 -8.08
CA ASP A 136 9.05 -1.94 -8.20
C ASP A 136 9.83 -2.38 -9.44
N SER A 137 9.64 -1.66 -10.56
CA SER A 137 10.44 -1.86 -11.76
C SER A 137 11.75 -1.04 -11.75
N GLY A 138 12.02 -0.26 -10.68
CA GLY A 138 13.20 0.60 -10.55
C GLY A 138 12.98 2.02 -11.07
N ASN A 139 11.96 2.71 -10.54
CA ASN A 139 11.69 4.11 -10.87
C ASN A 139 12.87 5.04 -10.50
N ALA A 140 12.97 6.20 -11.16
CA ALA A 140 13.93 7.23 -10.78
C ALA A 140 13.28 8.62 -10.76
N ILE A 141 13.36 9.29 -9.61
CA ILE A 141 12.93 10.66 -9.36
C ILE A 141 14.13 11.59 -9.51
N ARG A 142 13.96 12.65 -10.29
CA ARG A 142 14.88 13.80 -10.37
C ARG A 142 14.11 15.07 -10.04
N VAL A 143 14.67 15.90 -9.17
CA VAL A 143 14.05 17.14 -8.72
C VAL A 143 14.90 18.31 -9.23
N PHE A 144 14.24 19.35 -9.73
CA PHE A 144 14.86 20.52 -10.31
C PHE A 144 14.28 21.81 -9.72
N ARG A 145 15.11 22.83 -9.61
CA ARG A 145 14.71 24.20 -9.27
C ARG A 145 15.47 25.15 -10.20
N ASP A 146 14.76 26.07 -10.84
CA ASP A 146 15.33 27.00 -11.84
C ASP A 146 16.16 26.33 -12.95
N GLY A 147 15.83 25.07 -13.28
CA GLY A 147 16.53 24.26 -14.27
C GLY A 147 17.83 23.60 -13.79
N GLU A 148 18.21 23.77 -12.52
CA GLU A 148 19.31 23.08 -11.88
C GLU A 148 18.79 21.90 -11.06
N GLN A 149 19.47 20.75 -11.13
CA GLN A 149 19.06 19.55 -10.39
C GLN A 149 19.38 19.71 -8.90
N VAL A 150 18.40 19.43 -8.05
CA VAL A 150 18.50 19.44 -6.59
C VAL A 150 18.78 18.03 -6.10
N GLY A 151 19.91 17.86 -5.44
CA GLY A 151 20.36 16.56 -4.93
C GLY A 151 20.64 15.51 -6.02
N SER A 152 20.91 14.28 -5.57
CA SER A 152 21.09 13.13 -6.45
C SER A 152 19.74 12.53 -6.88
N PRO A 153 19.66 11.89 -8.06
CA PRO A 153 18.50 11.08 -8.41
C PRO A 153 18.25 10.00 -7.36
N ARG A 154 16.99 9.69 -7.11
CA ARG A 154 16.58 8.70 -6.10
C ARG A 154 15.49 7.79 -6.65
N SER A 155 15.26 6.68 -5.99
CA SER A 155 14.17 5.76 -6.34
C SER A 155 13.18 5.71 -5.18
N ALA A 156 11.89 5.89 -5.47
CA ALA A 156 10.79 5.82 -4.51
C ALA A 156 10.46 4.38 -4.17
N TRP A 157 10.40 4.07 -2.88
CA TRP A 157 10.08 2.75 -2.36
C TRP A 157 8.67 2.36 -2.74
N THR A 158 8.41 1.08 -2.98
CA THR A 158 7.05 0.57 -2.98
C THR A 158 6.54 0.53 -1.54
N MET A 159 5.35 1.04 -1.32
CA MET A 159 4.81 1.27 0.03
C MET A 159 3.34 0.86 0.09
N ILE A 160 2.91 0.49 1.29
CA ILE A 160 1.50 0.32 1.62
C ILE A 160 1.13 1.22 2.81
N SER A 161 0.00 1.91 2.71
CA SER A 161 -0.67 2.58 3.84
C SER A 161 -2.15 2.25 3.85
N GLN A 162 -2.79 2.42 5.01
CA GLN A 162 -4.23 2.19 5.14
C GLN A 162 -5.02 3.20 4.30
N ALA A 163 -4.60 4.46 4.37
CA ALA A 163 -5.29 5.60 3.78
C ALA A 163 -5.11 5.67 2.26
N MET A 164 -3.91 5.36 1.73
CA MET A 164 -3.60 5.50 0.29
C MET A 164 -3.52 4.18 -0.46
N GLY A 165 -3.51 3.06 0.25
CA GLY A 165 -3.25 1.76 -0.35
C GLY A 165 -1.81 1.64 -0.83
N PHE A 166 -1.61 0.99 -1.96
CA PHE A 166 -0.30 0.82 -2.58
C PHE A 166 0.11 2.09 -3.32
N HIS A 167 1.31 2.57 -3.03
CA HIS A 167 1.90 3.75 -3.67
C HIS A 167 3.43 3.63 -3.71
N PHE A 168 4.07 4.58 -4.37
CA PHE A 168 5.51 4.77 -4.31
C PHE A 168 5.80 5.99 -3.44
N GLY A 169 6.83 5.95 -2.60
CA GLY A 169 7.19 7.10 -1.76
C GLY A 169 8.65 7.15 -1.32
N ASP A 170 9.14 8.34 -1.01
CA ASP A 170 10.42 8.57 -0.32
C ASP A 170 10.47 9.98 0.28
N ASN A 171 11.27 10.14 1.33
CA ASN A 171 11.57 11.46 1.88
C ASN A 171 12.55 12.20 0.96
N VAL A 172 12.20 13.43 0.56
CA VAL A 172 12.96 14.30 -0.35
C VAL A 172 13.34 15.59 0.35
N PRO A 173 14.61 15.75 0.79
CA PRO A 173 15.11 17.01 1.34
C PRO A 173 15.00 18.16 0.35
N LEU A 174 14.49 19.31 0.81
CA LEU A 174 14.40 20.56 0.05
C LEU A 174 14.80 21.73 0.97
N ASP A 175 15.90 22.40 0.63
CA ASP A 175 16.51 23.39 1.54
C ASP A 175 15.86 24.78 1.49
N ASP A 176 15.11 25.11 0.44
CA ASP A 176 14.63 26.46 0.19
C ASP A 176 13.19 26.47 -0.34
N HIS A 177 12.42 27.49 0.03
CA HIS A 177 11.11 27.71 -0.58
C HIS A 177 11.22 28.04 -2.08
N GLY A 178 10.25 27.58 -2.87
CA GLY A 178 10.13 27.90 -4.29
C GLY A 178 9.36 26.85 -5.07
N THR A 179 9.32 27.04 -6.38
CA THR A 179 8.71 26.09 -7.32
C THR A 179 9.72 25.03 -7.74
N TYR A 180 9.32 23.78 -7.63
CA TYR A 180 10.11 22.62 -8.00
C TYR A 180 9.47 21.88 -9.17
N THR A 181 10.30 21.45 -10.12
CA THR A 181 9.90 20.54 -11.20
C THR A 181 10.42 19.15 -10.88
N VAL A 182 9.55 18.14 -10.96
CA VAL A 182 9.90 16.74 -10.71
C VAL A 182 9.77 15.95 -11.99
N GLU A 183 10.78 15.14 -12.30
CA GLU A 183 10.73 14.12 -13.35
C GLU A 183 10.73 12.73 -12.72
N VAL A 184 9.73 11.91 -13.05
CA VAL A 184 9.65 10.51 -12.65
C VAL A 184 9.85 9.64 -13.89
N GLU A 185 10.99 8.95 -13.95
CA GLU A 185 11.30 7.98 -15.00
C GLU A 185 10.75 6.60 -14.61
N LEU A 186 9.87 6.07 -15.45
CA LEU A 186 9.20 4.78 -15.27
C LEU A 186 9.79 3.77 -16.26
N PRO A 187 10.48 2.72 -15.80
CA PRO A 187 10.94 1.64 -16.66
C PRO A 187 9.78 0.72 -17.07
N PRO A 188 9.94 -0.08 -18.14
CA PRO A 188 8.97 -1.10 -18.51
C PRO A 188 8.63 -2.03 -17.34
N LEU A 189 7.38 -2.49 -17.26
CA LEU A 189 6.98 -3.46 -16.25
C LEU A 189 7.77 -4.76 -16.41
N SER A 190 8.34 -5.23 -15.31
CA SER A 190 9.09 -6.49 -15.24
C SER A 190 8.21 -7.70 -14.90
N THR A 191 7.01 -7.45 -14.38
CA THR A 191 6.04 -8.46 -13.96
C THR A 191 5.21 -8.97 -15.12
N ARG A 192 4.78 -10.23 -15.05
CA ARG A 192 3.88 -10.83 -16.04
C ARG A 192 2.56 -10.05 -16.05
N THR A 193 2.09 -9.64 -17.23
CA THR A 193 0.78 -9.06 -17.41
C THR A 193 -0.14 -9.98 -18.21
N THR A 194 -1.43 -9.96 -17.91
CA THR A 194 -2.46 -10.74 -18.63
C THR A 194 -3.72 -9.92 -18.87
N GLY A 195 -4.64 -10.48 -19.66
CA GLY A 195 -5.92 -9.83 -19.95
C GLY A 195 -5.71 -8.54 -20.73
N GLN A 196 -6.29 -7.45 -20.25
CA GLN A 196 -6.24 -6.14 -20.91
C GLN A 196 -4.84 -5.50 -20.84
N LEU A 197 -3.99 -5.94 -19.90
CA LEU A 197 -2.65 -5.42 -19.69
C LEU A 197 -1.58 -6.18 -20.49
N GLU A 198 -1.94 -7.27 -21.18
CA GLU A 198 -1.00 -8.10 -21.93
C GLU A 198 -0.30 -7.31 -23.04
N GLY A 199 1.03 -7.25 -22.99
CA GLY A 199 1.85 -6.54 -23.99
C GLY A 199 1.86 -5.02 -23.87
N ARG A 200 1.26 -4.44 -22.82
CA ARG A 200 1.34 -3.02 -22.46
C ARG A 200 2.52 -2.75 -21.52
N PHE A 201 2.84 -1.47 -21.31
CA PHE A 201 3.91 -1.04 -20.39
C PHE A 201 5.30 -1.60 -20.73
N THR A 202 5.55 -1.79 -22.03
CA THR A 202 6.79 -2.40 -22.54
C THR A 202 7.90 -1.38 -22.84
N GLU A 203 7.58 -0.09 -22.78
CA GLU A 203 8.47 1.02 -23.06
C GLU A 203 8.71 1.88 -21.81
N ARG A 204 9.85 2.57 -21.76
CA ARG A 204 10.14 3.54 -20.71
C ARG A 204 9.28 4.78 -20.92
N ALA A 205 8.70 5.30 -19.85
CA ALA A 205 7.98 6.57 -19.84
C ALA A 205 8.64 7.58 -18.87
N THR A 206 8.25 8.85 -19.00
CA THR A 206 8.67 9.91 -18.08
C THR A 206 7.49 10.82 -17.83
N ALA A 207 7.12 10.97 -16.55
CA ALA A 207 6.15 11.95 -16.11
C ALA A 207 6.87 13.18 -15.58
N THR A 208 6.27 14.36 -15.77
CA THR A 208 6.79 15.61 -15.24
C THR A 208 5.65 16.39 -14.60
N PHE A 209 5.87 16.87 -13.38
CA PHE A 209 4.93 17.72 -12.66
C PHE A 209 5.68 18.82 -11.90
N GLU A 210 4.94 19.84 -11.47
CA GLU A 210 5.48 20.97 -10.71
C GLU A 210 4.68 21.18 -9.43
N PHE A 211 5.35 21.66 -8.38
CA PHE A 211 4.70 22.07 -7.15
C PHE A 211 5.44 23.24 -6.50
N ASP A 212 4.70 24.01 -5.70
CA ASP A 212 5.26 25.06 -4.87
C ASP A 212 5.52 24.50 -3.46
N TYR A 213 6.75 24.67 -3.00
CA TYR A 213 7.18 24.40 -1.62
C TYR A 213 7.33 25.74 -0.91
N ASP A 214 6.33 26.09 -0.10
CA ASP A 214 6.24 27.36 0.63
C ASP A 214 5.46 27.18 1.93
N GLU A 215 5.24 28.27 2.66
CA GLU A 215 4.47 28.29 3.92
C GLU A 215 3.03 27.79 3.71
N ALA A 216 2.40 28.07 2.58
CA ALA A 216 1.04 27.63 2.30
C ALA A 216 0.97 26.11 2.06
N PHE A 217 2.00 25.52 1.46
CA PHE A 217 2.14 24.06 1.41
C PHE A 217 2.21 23.46 2.82
N TRP A 218 3.06 24.02 3.68
CA TRP A 218 3.25 23.54 5.06
C TRP A 218 1.99 23.67 5.92
N ASP A 219 1.33 24.82 5.88
CA ASP A 219 0.06 25.08 6.57
C ASP A 219 -1.00 24.02 6.21
N HIS A 220 -1.04 23.61 4.93
CA HIS A 220 -1.98 22.61 4.45
C HIS A 220 -1.62 21.20 4.93
N VAL A 221 -0.40 20.73 4.66
CA VAL A 221 -0.04 19.32 4.95
C VAL A 221 0.16 19.04 6.44
N VAL A 222 0.49 20.04 7.26
CA VAL A 222 0.62 19.89 8.71
C VAL A 222 -0.66 20.26 9.45
N GLY A 223 -1.35 21.31 9.01
CA GLY A 223 -2.56 21.81 9.67
C GLY A 223 -3.78 20.88 9.54
N GLU A 224 -3.76 19.96 8.58
CA GLU A 224 -4.86 19.03 8.31
C GLU A 224 -4.59 17.59 8.81
N VAL A 225 -3.53 17.37 9.61
CA VAL A 225 -3.28 16.07 10.25
C VAL A 225 -4.41 15.74 11.24
N GLU A 226 -5.02 14.58 11.08
CA GLU A 226 -6.07 14.09 11.95
C GLU A 226 -5.47 13.15 13.02
N TYR A 227 -5.36 13.62 14.25
CA TYR A 227 -4.98 12.79 15.40
C TYR A 227 -6.21 12.07 15.96
N LEU A 228 -6.12 10.75 16.07
CA LEU A 228 -7.21 9.90 16.54
C LEU A 228 -7.26 9.87 18.07
N ASP A 229 -8.41 9.55 18.65
CA ASP A 229 -8.51 9.33 20.09
C ASP A 229 -7.63 8.15 20.54
N GLU A 230 -6.85 8.36 21.61
CA GLU A 230 -5.91 7.38 22.16
C GLU A 230 -6.56 6.03 22.50
N GLU A 231 -7.87 5.99 22.72
CA GLU A 231 -8.58 4.74 23.01
C GLU A 231 -8.57 3.77 21.82
N TYR A 232 -8.47 4.27 20.58
CA TYR A 232 -8.44 3.47 19.37
C TYR A 232 -7.04 2.99 18.97
N TRP A 233 -6.00 3.63 19.50
CA TRP A 233 -4.62 3.37 19.12
C TRP A 233 -4.24 1.91 19.37
N GLY A 234 -3.71 1.23 18.35
CA GLY A 234 -3.30 -0.17 18.47
C GLY A 234 -4.44 -1.20 18.43
N GLN A 235 -5.71 -0.78 18.33
CA GLN A 235 -6.81 -1.71 18.12
C GLN A 235 -6.71 -2.34 16.73
N ARG A 236 -7.02 -3.64 16.62
CA ARG A 236 -7.09 -4.32 15.32
C ARG A 236 -8.17 -3.67 14.45
N GLY A 237 -7.77 -3.19 13.29
CA GLY A 237 -8.59 -2.39 12.40
C GLY A 237 -7.72 -1.59 11.45
N ALA A 238 -8.32 -0.95 10.47
CA ALA A 238 -7.64 -0.01 9.59
C ALA A 238 -8.46 1.27 9.45
N LEU A 239 -7.78 2.38 9.18
CA LEU A 239 -8.42 3.59 8.70
C LEU A 239 -9.12 3.32 7.38
N GLU A 240 -10.26 3.99 7.20
CA GLU A 240 -10.91 4.02 5.90
C GLU A 240 -9.96 4.68 4.87
N PRO A 241 -9.97 4.18 3.62
CA PRO A 241 -9.32 4.84 2.49
C PRO A 241 -9.67 6.32 2.44
N MET A 242 -8.69 7.15 2.11
CA MET A 242 -8.95 8.59 1.94
C MET A 242 -9.74 8.80 0.66
N ASP A 243 -10.69 9.74 0.68
CA ASP A 243 -11.33 10.16 -0.55
C ASP A 243 -10.29 10.85 -1.44
N HIS A 244 -10.10 10.32 -2.65
CA HIS A 244 -9.12 10.83 -3.59
C HIS A 244 -9.68 11.87 -4.57
N GLY A 245 -10.97 12.23 -4.46
CA GLY A 245 -11.57 13.19 -5.39
C GLY A 245 -13.08 13.37 -5.26
N GLY A 246 -13.51 14.12 -4.25
CA GLY A 246 -14.86 14.66 -4.21
C GLY A 246 -14.89 16.04 -3.58
N HIS A 247 -14.66 17.11 -4.35
CA HIS A 247 -15.00 18.46 -3.90
C HIS A 247 -16.53 18.58 -3.73
N GLY A 248 -17.01 18.22 -2.55
CA GLY A 248 -18.38 18.38 -2.10
C GLY A 248 -18.40 18.87 -0.66
N ASP A 249 -18.37 20.19 -0.49
CA ASP A 249 -18.81 20.87 0.73
C ASP A 249 -20.20 20.36 1.14
N HIS A 250 -20.23 19.44 2.10
CA HIS A 250 -21.42 19.09 2.86
C HIS A 250 -21.05 19.06 4.34
N GLY A 251 -20.86 20.26 4.89
CA GLY A 251 -21.01 20.45 6.32
C GLY A 251 -22.45 20.14 6.75
N ASP A 252 -22.67 18.94 7.29
CA ASP A 252 -23.81 18.65 8.15
C ASP A 252 -23.31 18.48 9.58
N GLN A 253 -23.18 19.63 10.25
CA GLN A 253 -23.19 19.70 11.70
C GLN A 253 -24.57 19.23 12.18
N GLN A 254 -24.68 17.98 12.62
CA GLN A 254 -25.82 17.59 13.45
C GLN A 254 -25.53 17.98 14.90
N GLU A 255 -25.94 19.20 15.24
CA GLU A 255 -26.16 19.62 16.62
C GLU A 255 -27.27 18.73 17.21
N HIS A 256 -26.90 17.83 18.11
CA HIS A 256 -27.85 17.13 18.97
C HIS A 256 -28.28 18.07 20.11
N ASP A 257 -29.35 18.83 19.87
CA ASP A 257 -30.13 19.46 20.93
C ASP A 257 -31.12 18.43 21.50
N ASP A 258 -30.81 17.91 22.69
CA ASP A 258 -31.73 17.14 23.51
C ASP A 258 -32.78 18.08 24.15
N ASP A 259 -33.93 18.22 23.51
CA ASP A 259 -35.12 18.85 24.11
C ASP A 259 -36.11 17.78 24.60
N ASP A 260 -36.08 17.56 25.92
CA ASP A 260 -37.07 16.83 26.72
C ASP A 260 -38.45 17.49 26.62
N HIS A 261 -39.42 16.85 25.96
CA HIS A 261 -40.85 17.15 26.17
C HIS A 261 -41.73 15.90 26.21
N ASP A 262 -42.07 15.51 27.44
CA ASP A 262 -43.28 14.75 27.78
C ASP A 262 -44.54 15.54 27.37
N HIS A 263 -45.49 14.89 26.68
CA HIS A 263 -46.90 14.80 27.14
C HIS A 263 -47.82 13.98 26.23
N ASP A 264 -48.60 13.14 26.92
CA ASP A 264 -49.77 12.33 26.57
C ASP A 264 -50.75 12.83 25.47
N GLY A 265 -51.34 11.88 24.72
CA GLY A 265 -52.64 12.11 24.07
C GLY A 265 -53.11 11.15 22.97
N HIS A 266 -53.70 10.02 23.37
CA HIS A 266 -54.91 9.37 22.82
C HIS A 266 -55.12 9.01 21.32
N ASP A 267 -55.47 7.72 21.16
CA ASP A 267 -56.55 7.09 20.37
C ASP A 267 -56.40 6.81 18.85
N ASP A 268 -56.40 5.49 18.57
CA ASP A 268 -57.04 4.70 17.51
C ASP A 268 -57.09 5.22 16.05
N HIS A 269 -56.53 4.42 15.11
CA HIS A 269 -57.27 3.91 13.93
C HIS A 269 -56.49 2.84 13.13
N ASP A 270 -57.21 1.76 12.79
CA ASP A 270 -56.83 0.69 11.86
C ASP A 270 -56.54 1.19 10.43
N GLY A 271 -55.59 0.55 9.73
CA GLY A 271 -55.42 0.68 8.28
C GLY A 271 -54.21 -0.08 7.75
N HIS A 272 -54.45 -1.25 7.17
CA HIS A 272 -53.50 -1.98 6.33
C HIS A 272 -53.03 -1.13 5.15
N ASP A 273 -51.76 -1.26 4.76
CA ASP A 273 -51.37 -1.42 3.35
C ASP A 273 -49.96 -2.03 3.26
N ASP A 274 -49.90 -3.13 2.53
CA ASP A 274 -48.69 -3.83 2.10
C ASP A 274 -47.98 -3.00 1.01
N HIS A 275 -46.70 -2.67 1.20
CA HIS A 275 -45.85 -2.16 0.13
C HIS A 275 -44.52 -2.92 0.08
N ASP A 276 -44.57 -3.94 -0.77
CA ASP A 276 -43.55 -4.37 -1.73
C ASP A 276 -42.51 -3.28 -2.05
N HIS A 277 -41.27 -3.48 -1.58
CA HIS A 277 -40.12 -2.72 -2.06
C HIS A 277 -39.48 -3.50 -3.19
N GLY A 278 -39.83 -3.08 -4.41
CA GLY A 278 -39.24 -3.56 -5.65
C GLY A 278 -37.78 -3.13 -5.81
N ASP A 279 -37.10 -3.94 -6.61
CA ASP A 279 -35.75 -3.77 -7.14
C ASP A 279 -35.43 -2.32 -7.52
N HIS A 280 -34.33 -1.81 -6.99
CA HIS A 280 -33.59 -0.71 -7.62
C HIS A 280 -32.41 -1.32 -8.38
N ASP A 281 -32.69 -1.53 -9.66
CA ASP A 281 -31.74 -1.73 -10.76
C ASP A 281 -31.11 -0.36 -11.04
N ASP A 282 -29.98 -0.07 -10.40
CA ASP A 282 -29.20 1.12 -10.71
C ASP A 282 -28.32 0.83 -11.92
N GLY A 283 -28.84 1.31 -13.05
CA GLY A 283 -28.25 1.21 -14.36
C GLY A 283 -26.88 1.87 -14.43
N ARG A 284 -26.04 1.21 -15.22
CA ARG A 284 -24.76 1.68 -15.75
C ARG A 284 -24.88 3.10 -16.31
N ASP A 285 -24.27 4.05 -15.62
CA ASP A 285 -23.87 5.33 -16.18
C ASP A 285 -22.42 5.21 -16.67
N ASP A 286 -22.26 5.03 -17.97
CA ASP A 286 -21.00 5.14 -18.71
C ASP A 286 -20.58 6.62 -18.78
N HIS A 287 -20.10 7.16 -17.66
CA HIS A 287 -19.34 8.41 -17.60
C HIS A 287 -17.88 8.05 -17.33
N HIS A 288 -17.02 8.19 -18.35
CA HIS A 288 -15.57 8.20 -18.16
C HIS A 288 -15.22 9.38 -17.22
N ASN A 289 -15.07 9.09 -15.93
CA ASN A 289 -14.63 10.04 -14.92
C ASN A 289 -13.10 10.02 -14.94
N HIS A 290 -12.48 11.08 -15.50
CA HIS A 290 -11.03 11.26 -15.47
C HIS A 290 -10.54 11.90 -14.15
N ASP A 291 -11.35 11.87 -13.08
CA ASP A 291 -11.12 12.70 -11.89
C ASP A 291 -10.85 11.91 -10.59
N ASP A 292 -10.91 10.56 -10.59
CA ASP A 292 -10.70 9.78 -9.36
C ASP A 292 -9.39 8.98 -9.42
N ILE A 293 -8.46 9.28 -8.50
CA ILE A 293 -7.25 8.47 -8.34
C ILE A 293 -7.67 7.14 -7.71
N PRO A 294 -7.39 5.99 -8.36
CA PRO A 294 -7.89 4.72 -7.88
C PRO A 294 -7.21 4.32 -6.57
N TYR A 295 -8.03 3.93 -5.60
CA TYR A 295 -7.54 3.19 -4.44
C TYR A 295 -7.18 1.77 -4.85
N SER A 296 -6.05 1.25 -4.40
CA SER A 296 -5.53 -0.07 -4.80
C SER A 296 -6.29 -1.24 -4.14
N ALA A 297 -7.59 -1.17 -3.90
CA ALA A 297 -8.32 -2.27 -3.31
C ALA A 297 -8.48 -3.40 -4.33
N LEU A 298 -7.98 -4.58 -4.01
CA LEU A 298 -8.23 -5.78 -4.78
C LEU A 298 -9.75 -6.08 -4.84
N PRO A 299 -10.24 -6.71 -5.92
CA PRO A 299 -11.64 -7.11 -6.04
C PRO A 299 -12.12 -7.92 -4.83
N ALA A 300 -13.41 -7.83 -4.52
CA ALA A 300 -14.04 -8.66 -3.50
C ALA A 300 -13.86 -10.15 -3.82
N ALA A 301 -13.81 -11.01 -2.80
CA ALA A 301 -13.50 -12.44 -2.98
C ALA A 301 -14.50 -13.19 -3.88
N ASP A 302 -15.77 -12.77 -3.88
CA ASP A 302 -16.85 -13.32 -4.71
C ASP A 302 -16.83 -12.82 -6.16
N ALA A 303 -16.03 -11.79 -6.47
CA ALA A 303 -15.85 -11.28 -7.82
C ALA A 303 -14.92 -12.19 -8.66
N TYR A 304 -14.12 -13.04 -8.01
CA TYR A 304 -13.23 -13.97 -8.69
C TYR A 304 -14.01 -15.21 -9.14
N PRO A 305 -13.93 -15.58 -10.43
CA PRO A 305 -14.56 -16.81 -10.89
C PRO A 305 -13.76 -18.04 -10.48
N GLY A 306 -14.32 -19.21 -10.82
CA GLY A 306 -13.71 -20.50 -10.52
C GLY A 306 -14.25 -21.11 -9.22
N THR A 307 -13.50 -22.08 -8.70
CA THR A 307 -13.83 -22.80 -7.47
C THR A 307 -12.93 -22.32 -6.35
N LEU A 308 -13.51 -21.65 -5.35
CA LEU A 308 -12.79 -21.27 -4.12
C LEU A 308 -12.30 -22.52 -3.38
N LEU A 309 -11.05 -22.50 -2.89
CA LEU A 309 -10.47 -23.61 -2.15
C LEU A 309 -10.90 -23.68 -0.68
N GLU A 310 -11.58 -22.65 -0.20
CA GLU A 310 -12.24 -22.64 1.10
C GLU A 310 -13.61 -21.98 0.94
N PRO A 311 -14.68 -22.51 1.56
CA PRO A 311 -15.96 -21.82 1.61
C PRO A 311 -15.81 -20.49 2.35
N ILE A 312 -16.31 -19.42 1.75
CA ILE A 312 -16.41 -18.10 2.38
C ILE A 312 -17.89 -17.83 2.66
N ASP A 313 -18.23 -17.56 3.93
CA ASP A 313 -19.57 -17.09 4.29
C ASP A 313 -19.65 -15.56 4.10
N ASP A 314 -18.60 -14.84 4.51
CA ASP A 314 -18.38 -13.42 4.25
C ASP A 314 -17.07 -13.18 3.46
N PRO A 315 -17.14 -12.65 2.22
CA PRO A 315 -15.97 -12.43 1.36
C PRO A 315 -14.98 -11.39 1.91
N ASP A 316 -15.40 -10.56 2.86
CA ASP A 316 -14.56 -9.51 3.44
C ASP A 316 -13.86 -9.97 4.73
N THR A 317 -14.40 -10.95 5.47
CA THR A 317 -13.83 -11.36 6.76
C THR A 317 -13.29 -12.77 6.85
N ASP A 318 -13.81 -13.71 6.05
CA ASP A 318 -13.63 -15.15 6.29
C ASP A 318 -12.52 -15.80 5.47
N LEU A 319 -11.70 -15.01 4.79
CA LEU A 319 -10.56 -15.53 4.06
C LEU A 319 -9.51 -16.16 4.99
N PRO A 320 -8.87 -17.27 4.58
CA PRO A 320 -7.76 -17.85 5.34
C PRO A 320 -6.63 -16.84 5.52
N ARG A 321 -5.98 -16.89 6.69
CA ARG A 321 -5.00 -15.90 7.10
C ARG A 321 -3.61 -16.45 7.37
N SER A 322 -2.60 -15.62 7.08
CA SER A 322 -1.21 -15.86 7.47
C SER A 322 -0.53 -14.51 7.74
N GLY A 323 0.14 -14.37 8.90
CA GLY A 323 0.73 -13.09 9.33
C GLY A 323 -0.26 -11.91 9.33
N ASP A 324 -1.53 -12.19 9.64
CA ASP A 324 -2.69 -11.30 9.56
C ASP A 324 -3.17 -10.92 8.14
N ALA A 325 -2.41 -11.25 7.08
CA ALA A 325 -2.88 -11.10 5.70
C ALA A 325 -4.00 -12.08 5.38
N ALA A 326 -4.97 -11.64 4.60
CA ALA A 326 -6.02 -12.48 4.04
C ALA A 326 -5.58 -13.05 2.68
N PHE A 327 -5.92 -14.32 2.41
CA PHE A 327 -5.56 -15.00 1.17
C PHE A 327 -6.81 -15.53 0.48
N LEU A 328 -7.12 -14.98 -0.68
CA LEU A 328 -8.06 -15.61 -1.59
C LEU A 328 -7.32 -16.68 -2.40
N ALA A 329 -7.87 -17.89 -2.49
CA ALA A 329 -7.37 -18.94 -3.37
C ALA A 329 -8.51 -19.58 -4.17
N THR A 330 -8.43 -19.51 -5.49
CA THR A 330 -9.45 -20.05 -6.41
C THR A 330 -8.80 -20.87 -7.54
N LEU A 331 -9.48 -21.94 -7.95
CA LEU A 331 -9.12 -22.73 -9.12
C LEU A 331 -10.01 -22.34 -10.31
N PHE A 332 -9.38 -21.78 -11.32
CA PHE A 332 -10.00 -21.52 -12.60
C PHE A 332 -10.04 -22.78 -13.46
N ASP A 333 -11.19 -23.02 -14.07
CA ASP A 333 -11.43 -24.13 -14.97
C ASP A 333 -10.83 -23.95 -16.36
N SER A 334 -10.66 -25.08 -17.06
CA SER A 334 -10.27 -25.09 -18.47
C SER A 334 -11.23 -24.25 -19.31
N GLY A 335 -10.66 -23.37 -20.13
CA GLY A 335 -11.38 -22.36 -20.91
C GLY A 335 -11.30 -20.93 -20.35
N SER A 336 -10.82 -20.74 -19.13
CA SER A 336 -10.35 -19.42 -18.67
C SER A 336 -9.17 -18.94 -19.52
N ARG A 337 -9.05 -17.62 -19.73
CA ARG A 337 -7.91 -17.00 -20.43
C ARG A 337 -6.57 -17.25 -19.73
N LEU A 338 -6.59 -17.51 -18.43
CA LEU A 338 -5.40 -17.76 -17.62
C LEU A 338 -4.95 -19.23 -17.70
N VAL A 339 -5.76 -20.10 -18.29
CA VAL A 339 -5.56 -21.55 -18.29
C VAL A 339 -5.02 -22.01 -19.64
N GLU A 340 -3.91 -22.74 -19.60
CA GLU A 340 -3.30 -23.31 -20.80
C GLU A 340 -3.84 -24.72 -21.08
N GLY A 341 -4.45 -24.92 -22.25
CA GLY A 341 -4.92 -26.23 -22.68
C GLY A 341 -6.04 -26.79 -21.80
N ASP A 342 -5.83 -28.01 -21.29
CA ASP A 342 -6.81 -28.74 -20.46
C ASP A 342 -6.48 -28.65 -18.95
N ASP A 343 -5.49 -27.84 -18.57
CA ASP A 343 -5.09 -27.63 -17.17
C ASP A 343 -6.17 -26.84 -16.39
N ARG A 344 -5.88 -26.56 -15.13
CA ARG A 344 -6.55 -25.54 -14.30
C ARG A 344 -5.53 -24.48 -13.91
N TYR A 345 -5.98 -23.32 -13.42
CA TYR A 345 -5.08 -22.27 -12.94
C TYR A 345 -5.41 -21.95 -11.49
N LEU A 346 -4.42 -22.14 -10.61
CA LEU A 346 -4.51 -21.70 -9.23
C LEU A 346 -4.16 -20.22 -9.18
N LEU A 347 -5.12 -19.40 -8.76
CA LEU A 347 -4.93 -17.99 -8.46
C LEU A 347 -4.97 -17.79 -6.96
N VAL A 348 -3.93 -17.17 -6.42
CA VAL A 348 -3.80 -16.76 -5.02
C VAL A 348 -3.64 -15.24 -4.97
N SER A 349 -4.48 -14.56 -4.21
CA SER A 349 -4.48 -13.10 -4.11
C SER A 349 -4.36 -12.66 -2.64
N PRO A 350 -3.12 -12.49 -2.14
CA PRO A 350 -2.84 -12.02 -0.79
C PRO A 350 -3.13 -10.52 -0.67
N ARG A 351 -3.80 -10.15 0.41
CA ARG A 351 -4.34 -8.79 0.61
C ARG A 351 -4.37 -8.40 2.08
N THR A 352 -4.36 -7.09 2.36
CA THR A 352 -4.61 -6.61 3.71
C THR A 352 -6.02 -6.99 4.16
N PRO A 353 -6.24 -7.32 5.45
CA PRO A 353 -7.50 -7.90 5.94
C PRO A 353 -8.67 -6.93 6.00
N TYR A 354 -8.47 -5.62 5.81
CA TYR A 354 -9.53 -4.60 5.92
C TYR A 354 -9.75 -3.86 4.60
N ASN A 355 -8.69 -3.25 4.04
CA ASN A 355 -8.81 -2.41 2.85
C ASN A 355 -8.48 -3.15 1.54
N ARG A 356 -8.21 -4.46 1.62
CA ARG A 356 -7.86 -5.33 0.47
C ARG A 356 -6.67 -4.81 -0.37
N VAL A 357 -5.74 -4.09 0.24
CA VAL A 357 -4.54 -3.57 -0.43
C VAL A 357 -3.66 -4.76 -0.85
N PRO A 358 -3.15 -4.80 -2.09
CA PRO A 358 -2.36 -5.91 -2.61
C PRO A 358 -1.03 -6.04 -1.86
N LEU A 359 -0.66 -7.28 -1.59
CA LEU A 359 0.63 -7.63 -1.00
C LEU A 359 1.60 -8.10 -2.09
N ALA A 360 2.37 -7.15 -2.62
CA ALA A 360 3.29 -7.36 -3.72
C ALA A 360 4.67 -7.86 -3.31
N ASP A 361 5.41 -8.34 -4.30
CA ASP A 361 6.80 -8.79 -4.22
C ASP A 361 7.01 -9.90 -3.18
N MET A 362 6.02 -10.79 -3.05
CA MET A 362 6.11 -12.03 -2.28
C MET A 362 6.73 -13.15 -3.11
N ALA A 363 7.30 -14.16 -2.44
CA ALA A 363 7.62 -15.44 -3.05
C ALA A 363 6.69 -16.49 -2.46
N LEU A 364 5.88 -17.12 -3.30
CA LEU A 364 4.89 -18.10 -2.91
C LEU A 364 5.08 -19.40 -3.69
N SER A 365 4.88 -20.53 -3.01
CA SER A 365 4.83 -21.85 -3.63
C SER A 365 3.53 -22.57 -3.23
N ALA A 366 3.09 -23.51 -4.07
CA ALA A 366 1.94 -24.36 -3.79
C ALA A 366 2.31 -25.84 -3.95
N THR A 367 2.03 -26.61 -2.91
CA THR A 367 2.16 -28.07 -2.90
C THR A 367 0.76 -28.69 -2.91
N ILE A 368 0.51 -29.58 -3.87
CA ILE A 368 -0.76 -30.28 -4.02
C ILE A 368 -0.50 -31.75 -3.68
N GLU A 369 -1.24 -32.30 -2.71
CA GLU A 369 -1.11 -33.69 -2.28
C GLU A 369 -2.41 -34.48 -2.43
N ARG A 370 -2.28 -35.73 -2.88
CA ARG A 370 -3.38 -36.71 -2.97
C ARG A 370 -2.98 -37.96 -2.22
N ASP A 371 -3.82 -38.38 -1.27
CA ASP A 371 -3.56 -39.57 -0.45
C ASP A 371 -2.16 -39.58 0.25
N GLY A 372 -1.62 -38.39 0.53
CA GLY A 372 -0.28 -38.20 1.12
C GLY A 372 0.89 -38.33 0.13
N GLU A 373 0.63 -38.31 -1.17
CA GLU A 373 1.64 -38.24 -2.22
C GLU A 373 1.55 -36.88 -2.96
N THR A 374 2.69 -36.22 -3.18
CA THR A 374 2.75 -34.96 -3.92
C THR A 374 2.38 -35.17 -5.39
N VAL A 375 1.33 -34.48 -5.84
CA VAL A 375 0.83 -34.45 -7.22
C VAL A 375 1.47 -33.30 -8.00
N ALA A 376 1.62 -32.14 -7.35
CA ALA A 376 2.29 -30.98 -7.92
C ALA A 376 3.01 -30.18 -6.82
N ASP A 377 4.10 -29.55 -7.21
CA ASP A 377 4.92 -28.63 -6.41
C ASP A 377 5.37 -27.55 -7.38
N THR A 378 4.91 -26.31 -7.17
CA THR A 378 5.06 -25.23 -8.14
C THR A 378 5.23 -23.87 -7.46
N GLU A 379 6.01 -23.01 -8.10
CA GLU A 379 6.11 -21.59 -7.73
C GLU A 379 4.90 -20.84 -8.29
N LEU A 380 4.32 -19.92 -7.50
CA LEU A 380 3.24 -19.07 -7.94
C LEU A 380 3.80 -17.76 -8.50
N VAL A 381 3.55 -17.49 -9.77
CA VAL A 381 4.12 -16.34 -10.48
C VAL A 381 3.28 -15.10 -10.24
N GLN A 382 3.89 -14.03 -9.71
CA GLN A 382 3.28 -12.71 -9.60
C GLN A 382 2.84 -12.22 -10.99
N THR A 383 1.57 -11.85 -11.09
CA THR A 383 0.88 -11.48 -12.33
C THR A 383 -0.04 -10.30 -12.05
N ILE A 384 -0.10 -9.33 -12.97
CA ILE A 384 -1.11 -8.27 -12.96
C ILE A 384 -2.08 -8.52 -14.11
N ASP A 385 -3.37 -8.57 -13.81
CA ASP A 385 -4.43 -8.71 -14.80
C ASP A 385 -5.40 -7.52 -14.73
N GLY A 386 -5.90 -7.08 -15.88
CA GLY A 386 -6.82 -5.94 -15.96
C GLY A 386 -8.21 -6.15 -15.32
N GLU A 387 -8.53 -7.35 -14.84
CA GLU A 387 -9.80 -7.67 -14.17
C GLU A 387 -9.59 -8.27 -12.77
N TYR A 388 -8.53 -9.06 -12.59
CA TYR A 388 -8.24 -9.73 -11.31
C TYR A 388 -7.13 -9.07 -10.50
N ASP A 389 -6.55 -8.00 -11.04
CA ASP A 389 -5.51 -7.19 -10.44
C ASP A 389 -4.28 -8.03 -10.06
N LEU A 390 -3.49 -7.61 -9.07
CA LEU A 390 -2.33 -8.36 -8.58
C LEU A 390 -2.76 -9.70 -7.97
N HIS A 391 -2.15 -10.76 -8.50
CA HIS A 391 -2.27 -12.11 -7.95
C HIS A 391 -1.00 -12.92 -8.24
N TYR A 392 -0.92 -14.10 -7.63
CA TYR A 392 0.12 -15.09 -7.86
C TYR A 392 -0.54 -16.36 -8.36
N GLY A 393 0.00 -16.97 -9.40
CA GLY A 393 -0.62 -18.20 -9.88
C GLY A 393 0.21 -19.09 -10.77
N ALA A 394 -0.30 -20.30 -10.93
CA ALA A 394 0.34 -21.38 -11.65
C ALA A 394 -0.68 -22.31 -12.33
N SER A 395 -0.30 -22.88 -13.47
CA SER A 395 -1.08 -23.92 -14.14
C SER A 395 -0.91 -25.27 -13.43
N LEU A 396 -2.02 -25.97 -13.22
CA LEU A 396 -2.11 -27.27 -12.54
C LEU A 396 -2.84 -28.27 -13.43
N GLY A 397 -2.16 -29.33 -13.87
CA GLY A 397 -2.72 -30.29 -14.82
C GLY A 397 -3.57 -31.43 -14.25
N ASP A 398 -3.24 -31.95 -13.06
CA ASP A 398 -3.89 -33.15 -12.47
C ASP A 398 -4.51 -32.86 -11.09
N VAL A 399 -5.02 -31.65 -10.87
CA VAL A 399 -5.71 -31.30 -9.62
C VAL A 399 -7.14 -31.86 -9.61
N GLN A 400 -7.54 -32.51 -8.52
CA GLN A 400 -8.83 -33.18 -8.35
C GLN A 400 -9.52 -32.76 -7.04
N PRO A 401 -10.85 -32.88 -6.95
CA PRO A 401 -11.57 -32.73 -5.68
C PRO A 401 -11.00 -33.63 -4.58
N GLY A 402 -10.84 -33.06 -3.39
CA GLY A 402 -10.27 -33.73 -2.22
C GLY A 402 -8.73 -33.67 -2.13
N ASP A 403 -8.03 -33.14 -3.13
CA ASP A 403 -6.59 -32.88 -3.02
C ASP A 403 -6.33 -31.79 -1.97
N ALA A 404 -5.32 -32.01 -1.13
CA ALA A 404 -4.84 -31.00 -0.18
C ALA A 404 -3.97 -29.99 -0.92
N VAL A 405 -4.10 -28.71 -0.58
CA VAL A 405 -3.33 -27.62 -1.18
C VAL A 405 -2.67 -26.83 -0.07
N THR A 406 -1.35 -26.86 -0.02
CA THR A 406 -0.56 -26.06 0.93
C THR A 406 0.07 -24.89 0.19
N ILE A 407 -0.29 -23.66 0.55
CA ILE A 407 0.36 -22.44 0.07
C ILE A 407 1.46 -22.07 1.07
N THR A 408 2.71 -22.09 0.63
CA THR A 408 3.86 -21.70 1.46
C THR A 408 4.32 -20.31 1.09
N ILE A 409 4.50 -19.47 2.11
CA ILE A 409 5.07 -18.13 1.97
C ILE A 409 6.59 -18.26 2.15
N GLU A 410 7.33 -18.24 1.04
CA GLU A 410 8.79 -18.34 1.04
C GLU A 410 9.46 -17.02 1.44
N SER A 411 8.83 -15.89 1.08
CA SER A 411 9.18 -14.58 1.59
C SER A 411 7.94 -13.69 1.75
N PRO A 412 7.85 -12.91 2.84
CA PRO A 412 6.77 -11.95 3.05
C PRO A 412 6.81 -10.80 2.03
N PRO A 413 5.78 -9.93 1.99
CA PRO A 413 5.73 -8.81 1.06
C PRO A 413 6.94 -7.90 1.24
N GLN A 414 7.65 -7.63 0.15
CA GLN A 414 8.87 -6.82 0.12
C GLN A 414 8.58 -5.33 -0.14
N VAL A 415 7.51 -4.84 0.47
CA VAL A 415 7.07 -3.44 0.41
C VAL A 415 7.38 -2.74 1.73
N ALA A 416 7.66 -1.44 1.67
CA ALA A 416 7.72 -0.60 2.86
C ALA A 416 6.30 -0.37 3.43
N ARG A 417 6.24 -0.02 4.71
CA ARG A 417 4.99 0.08 5.46
C ARG A 417 4.93 1.44 6.13
N HIS A 418 3.74 2.01 6.17
CA HIS A 418 3.42 3.12 7.06
C HIS A 418 2.87 2.58 8.39
N GLN A 419 2.69 3.50 9.35
CA GLN A 419 2.17 3.16 10.67
C GLN A 419 0.81 2.44 10.58
N GLY A 420 0.58 1.48 11.48
CA GLY A 420 -0.61 0.62 11.44
C GLY A 420 -0.40 -0.66 10.64
N TYR A 421 0.70 -0.76 9.87
CA TYR A 421 1.12 -1.95 9.15
C TYR A 421 2.52 -2.42 9.53
N GLU A 422 3.31 -1.62 10.24
CA GLU A 422 4.75 -1.83 10.40
C GLU A 422 5.10 -3.16 11.06
N THR A 423 4.23 -3.71 11.92
CA THR A 423 4.39 -5.01 12.58
C THR A 423 3.70 -6.16 11.85
N ALA A 424 2.92 -5.90 10.79
CA ALA A 424 2.13 -6.91 10.09
C ALA A 424 2.90 -7.60 8.96
N PHE A 425 2.43 -8.80 8.59
CA PHE A 425 2.87 -9.56 7.41
C PHE A 425 4.36 -9.96 7.44
N LEU A 426 4.86 -10.40 8.60
CA LEU A 426 6.25 -10.80 8.79
C LEU A 426 6.40 -12.32 8.90
N GLU A 427 5.89 -12.89 9.99
CA GLU A 427 5.86 -14.32 10.23
C GLU A 427 4.60 -14.91 9.62
N MET A 428 4.74 -15.49 8.43
CA MET A 428 3.63 -15.99 7.63
C MET A 428 3.68 -17.52 7.53
N PRO A 429 3.04 -18.27 8.45
CA PRO A 429 2.98 -19.73 8.35
C PRO A 429 2.23 -20.19 7.09
N PRO A 430 2.51 -21.40 6.57
CA PRO A 430 1.79 -21.95 5.43
C PRO A 430 0.28 -22.03 5.67
N ILE A 431 -0.48 -21.90 4.58
CA ILE A 431 -1.94 -21.99 4.58
C ILE A 431 -2.34 -23.34 4.01
N GLU A 432 -3.16 -24.07 4.74
CA GLU A 432 -3.65 -25.41 4.38
C GLU A 432 -5.10 -25.31 3.88
N LEU A 433 -5.32 -25.72 2.63
CA LEU A 433 -6.61 -25.66 1.94
C LEU A 433 -6.96 -27.03 1.34
N THR A 434 -8.15 -27.15 0.76
CA THR A 434 -8.59 -28.40 0.11
C THR A 434 -9.42 -28.09 -1.12
N VAL A 435 -9.20 -28.82 -2.21
CA VAL A 435 -10.06 -28.69 -3.40
C VAL A 435 -11.46 -29.21 -3.06
N PRO A 436 -12.52 -28.38 -3.13
CA PRO A 436 -13.85 -28.80 -2.71
C PRO A 436 -14.39 -29.96 -3.53
N GLU A 437 -15.23 -30.77 -2.89
CA GLU A 437 -16.13 -31.68 -3.60
C GLU A 437 -17.21 -30.84 -4.32
N GLY A 438 -17.33 -31.00 -5.64
CA GLY A 438 -18.22 -30.19 -6.48
C GLY A 438 -19.70 -30.58 -6.46
#